data_AF-A0A177BAR2-F1
#
_entry.id   AF-A0A177BAR2-F1
#
_cell.length_a   1.000
_cell.length_b   1.000
_cell.length_c   1.000
_cell.angle_alpha   90.00
_cell.angle_beta   90.00
_cell.angle_gamma   90.00
#
_symmetry.space_group_name_H-M   'P 1'
#
loop_
_entity.id
_entity.type
_entity.pdbx_description
1 polymer ?
#
loop_
_entity_poly.entity_id
_entity_poly.type
_entity_poly.pdbx_seq_one_letter_code
_entity_poly.pdbx_strand_id
1 'polypeptide(L)'
;YVYENLDTGYMQGMCDILAPILIIDNELKQFLDQEDNSMRLYFSYRWFLLDFKRELSYEGVFNVWETIWSAACICTPHFTHFFALSLVQYYREIIIYNQMNYTDLIKFFNGKMAEKHDYIAILNLAKEHVRKICELYENECESAQE
;
A
#
# COMPACT_ATOMS: atom_id res chain seq x y z
N TYR A 1 12.73 8.80 7.28
CA TYR A 1 12.08 7.55 7.71
C TYR A 1 12.84 6.31 7.23
N VAL A 2 13.07 6.15 5.91
CA VAL A 2 13.83 5.04 5.30
C VAL A 2 15.31 4.95 5.72
N TYR A 3 15.98 6.08 5.99
CA TYR A 3 17.37 6.09 6.46
C TYR A 3 17.56 5.73 7.96
N GLU A 4 16.52 5.80 8.79
CA GLU A 4 16.65 5.58 10.24
C GLU A 4 16.30 4.15 10.69
N ASN A 5 15.65 3.36 9.82
CA ASN A 5 15.10 2.04 10.19
C ASN A 5 15.47 0.93 9.18
N LEU A 6 16.73 0.90 8.72
CA LEU A 6 17.20 0.11 7.59
C LEU A 6 17.06 -1.42 7.73
N ASP A 7 17.08 -1.99 8.93
CA ASP A 7 16.98 -3.46 9.11
C ASP A 7 15.62 -3.92 9.65
N THR A 8 14.96 -3.09 10.49
CA THR A 8 13.68 -3.43 11.14
C THR A 8 12.47 -2.84 10.42
N GLY A 9 12.62 -1.69 9.76
CA GLY A 9 11.50 -0.91 9.21
C GLY A 9 10.89 -1.47 7.94
N TYR A 10 11.66 -2.15 7.08
CA TYR A 10 11.12 -2.67 5.81
C TYR A 10 10.33 -3.96 5.98
N MET A 11 10.85 -4.92 6.75
CA MET A 11 10.11 -6.14 7.08
C MET A 11 8.86 -5.81 7.90
N GLN A 12 8.97 -4.89 8.86
CA GLN A 12 7.82 -4.38 9.60
C GLN A 12 6.83 -3.66 8.68
N GLY A 13 7.31 -2.76 7.81
CA GLY A 13 6.45 -2.02 6.88
C GLY A 13 5.70 -2.91 5.88
N MET A 14 6.33 -3.99 5.40
CA MET A 14 5.64 -4.99 4.59
C MET A 14 4.53 -5.69 5.39
N CYS A 15 4.80 -6.08 6.63
CA CYS A 15 3.79 -6.64 7.53
C CYS A 15 2.68 -5.62 7.88
N ASP A 16 3.01 -4.33 7.97
CA ASP A 16 2.08 -3.25 8.32
C ASP A 16 1.11 -2.92 7.19
N ILE A 17 1.40 -3.29 5.94
CA ILE A 17 0.39 -3.24 4.85
C ILE A 17 -0.66 -4.34 5.03
N LEU A 18 -0.29 -5.49 5.61
CA LEU A 18 -1.22 -6.61 5.75
C LEU A 18 -2.38 -6.20 6.66
N ALA A 19 -2.12 -5.55 7.80
CA ALA A 19 -3.16 -5.15 8.74
C ALA A 19 -4.33 -4.37 8.09
N PRO A 20 -4.09 -3.28 7.31
CA PRO A 20 -5.17 -2.57 6.63
C PRO A 20 -5.72 -3.33 5.40
N ILE A 21 -4.94 -4.13 4.64
CA ILE A 21 -5.51 -5.02 3.61
C ILE A 21 -6.54 -5.98 4.24
N LEU A 22 -6.20 -6.57 5.38
CA LEU A 22 -7.03 -7.55 6.10
C LEU A 22 -8.36 -6.96 6.55
N ILE A 23 -8.42 -5.65 6.76
CA ILE A 23 -9.62 -4.93 7.22
C ILE A 23 -10.42 -4.37 6.03
N ILE A 24 -9.72 -3.90 4.99
CA ILE A 24 -10.33 -3.11 3.90
C ILE A 24 -10.82 -4.00 2.74
N ASP A 25 -10.20 -5.16 2.49
CA ASP A 25 -10.51 -5.96 1.30
C ASP A 25 -10.43 -7.47 1.57
N ASN A 26 -11.52 -8.02 2.11
CA ASN A 26 -11.64 -9.44 2.43
C ASN A 26 -11.49 -10.37 1.21
N GLU A 27 -11.87 -9.92 0.02
CA GLU A 27 -11.78 -10.71 -1.21
C GLU A 27 -10.32 -10.78 -1.69
N LEU A 28 -9.63 -9.64 -1.73
CA LEU A 28 -8.21 -9.58 -2.05
C LEU A 28 -7.37 -10.34 -1.02
N LYS A 29 -7.73 -10.24 0.27
CA LYS A 29 -7.15 -11.06 1.33
C LYS A 29 -7.30 -12.55 1.04
N GLN A 30 -8.54 -13.02 0.82
CA GLN A 30 -8.81 -14.43 0.58
C GLN A 30 -8.04 -14.93 -0.64
N PHE A 31 -7.91 -14.10 -1.67
CA PHE A 31 -7.11 -14.40 -2.84
C PHE A 31 -5.61 -14.55 -2.50
N LEU A 32 -5.05 -13.63 -1.72
CA LEU A 32 -3.64 -13.68 -1.28
C LEU A 32 -3.35 -14.79 -0.26
N ASP A 33 -4.35 -15.23 0.50
CA ASP A 33 -4.26 -16.30 1.51
C ASP A 33 -4.27 -17.72 0.90
N GLN A 34 -4.57 -17.87 -0.40
CA GLN A 34 -4.53 -19.17 -1.09
C GLN A 34 -3.11 -19.66 -1.39
N GLU A 35 -2.12 -18.77 -1.35
CA GLU A 35 -0.70 -19.06 -1.58
C GLU A 35 0.08 -19.08 -0.25
N ASP A 36 1.21 -19.80 -0.21
CA ASP A 36 1.97 -20.07 1.03
C ASP A 36 2.32 -18.79 1.83
N ASN A 37 2.08 -18.84 3.14
CA ASN A 37 2.03 -17.68 4.07
C ASN A 37 3.26 -16.78 4.04
N SER A 38 4.42 -17.33 3.68
CA SER A 38 5.66 -16.58 3.63
C SER A 38 5.70 -15.59 2.47
N MET A 39 5.12 -15.87 1.29
CA MET A 39 5.37 -15.07 0.07
C MET A 39 4.45 -13.86 -0.14
N ARG A 40 3.43 -13.68 0.70
CA ARG A 40 2.24 -12.81 0.50
C ARG A 40 2.49 -11.40 -0.07
N LEU A 41 3.58 -10.74 0.34
CA LEU A 41 3.90 -9.37 -0.09
C LEU A 41 5.35 -9.17 -0.53
N TYR A 42 6.11 -10.23 -0.78
CA TYR A 42 7.51 -10.08 -1.20
C TYR A 42 7.65 -9.31 -2.54
N PHE A 43 6.60 -9.26 -3.36
CA PHE A 43 6.60 -8.42 -4.57
C PHE A 43 6.69 -6.91 -4.24
N SER A 44 6.19 -6.47 -3.07
CA SER A 44 6.23 -5.08 -2.62
C SER A 44 7.51 -4.70 -1.87
N TYR A 45 8.40 -5.66 -1.58
CA TYR A 45 9.69 -5.41 -0.94
C TYR A 45 10.47 -4.29 -1.62
N ARG A 46 10.50 -4.30 -2.95
CA ARG A 46 11.21 -3.30 -3.76
C ARG A 46 10.63 -1.89 -3.59
N TRP A 47 9.34 -1.79 -3.33
CA TRP A 47 8.65 -0.50 -3.19
C TRP A 47 9.16 0.25 -1.96
N PHE A 48 9.28 -0.45 -0.83
CA PHE A 48 9.79 0.17 0.40
C PHE A 48 11.30 0.38 0.35
N LEU A 49 12.05 -0.58 -0.21
CA LEU A 49 13.51 -0.46 -0.31
C LEU A 49 13.95 0.75 -1.15
N LEU A 50 13.17 1.09 -2.19
CA LEU A 50 13.53 2.13 -3.16
C LEU A 50 12.58 3.32 -3.13
N ASP A 51 11.73 3.46 -2.10
CA ASP A 51 10.73 4.53 -1.97
C ASP A 51 9.91 4.72 -3.27
N PHE A 52 9.45 3.62 -3.88
CA PHE A 52 8.67 3.59 -5.13
C PHE A 52 9.36 4.20 -6.36
N LYS A 53 10.66 4.48 -6.29
CA LYS A 53 11.42 5.13 -7.38
C LYS A 53 11.47 4.33 -8.67
N ARG A 54 11.26 3.00 -8.62
CA ARG A 54 11.26 2.11 -9.80
C ARG A 54 9.86 1.84 -10.33
N GLU A 55 8.85 2.34 -9.63
CA GLU A 55 7.44 2.05 -9.83
C GLU A 55 6.75 3.27 -10.47
N LEU A 56 7.24 4.47 -10.17
CA LEU A 56 6.65 5.72 -10.60
C LEU A 56 7.50 6.39 -11.68
N SER A 57 6.85 7.20 -12.53
CA SER A 57 7.56 8.11 -13.43
C SER A 57 8.37 9.13 -12.62
N TYR A 58 9.38 9.75 -13.23
CA TYR A 58 10.23 10.73 -12.55
C TYR A 58 9.42 11.85 -11.87
N GLU A 59 8.43 12.40 -12.56
CA GLU A 59 7.50 13.40 -12.01
C GLU A 59 6.62 12.83 -10.89
N GLY A 60 6.13 11.59 -11.07
CA GLY A 60 5.33 10.91 -10.06
C GLY A 60 6.09 10.68 -8.75
N VAL A 61 7.39 10.36 -8.82
CA VAL A 61 8.24 10.16 -7.63
C VAL A 61 8.23 11.39 -6.73
N PHE A 62 8.51 12.58 -7.26
CA PHE A 62 8.55 13.80 -6.45
C PHE A 62 7.20 14.14 -5.86
N ASN A 63 6.13 14.08 -6.65
CA ASN A 63 4.76 14.38 -6.17
C ASN A 63 4.33 13.42 -5.04
N VAL A 64 4.62 12.12 -5.20
CA VAL A 64 4.30 11.12 -4.17
C VAL A 64 5.14 11.35 -2.92
N TRP A 65 6.44 11.62 -3.05
CA TRP A 65 7.32 11.90 -1.91
C TRP A 65 6.90 13.15 -1.14
N GLU A 66 6.64 14.26 -1.84
CA GLU A 66 6.15 15.49 -1.23
C GLU A 66 4.84 15.27 -0.48
N THR A 67 3.94 14.46 -1.04
CA THR A 67 2.68 14.10 -0.38
C THR A 67 2.92 13.22 0.85
N ILE A 68 3.78 12.20 0.76
CA ILE A 68 4.12 11.33 1.89
C ILE A 68 4.73 12.14 3.03
N TRP A 69 5.72 13.00 2.73
CA TRP A 69 6.38 13.82 3.73
C TRP A 69 5.42 14.83 4.36
N SER A 70 4.56 15.45 3.57
CA SER A 70 3.54 16.37 4.08
C SER A 70 2.51 15.65 4.96
N ALA A 71 2.04 14.48 4.53
CA ALA A 71 1.08 13.67 5.27
C ALA A 71 1.67 13.12 6.58
N ALA A 72 2.98 12.81 6.62
CA ALA A 72 3.66 12.38 7.84
C ALA A 72 3.66 13.46 8.94
N CYS A 73 3.68 14.74 8.54
CA CYS A 73 3.65 15.86 9.47
C CYS A 73 2.23 16.23 9.95
N ILE A 74 1.20 15.93 9.16
CA ILE A 74 -0.15 16.49 9.37
C ILE A 74 -1.17 15.40 9.75
N CYS A 75 -1.07 14.21 9.18
CA CYS A 75 -2.11 13.18 9.29
C CYS A 75 -1.59 11.88 9.92
N THR A 76 -0.59 11.23 9.31
CA THR A 76 -0.11 9.93 9.77
C THR A 76 1.31 9.64 9.28
N PRO A 77 2.21 9.16 10.16
CA PRO A 77 3.56 8.75 9.76
C PRO A 77 3.55 7.49 8.88
N HIS A 78 2.42 6.78 8.79
CA HIS A 78 2.28 5.54 8.04
C HIS A 78 1.72 5.74 6.63
N PHE A 79 1.67 6.98 6.10
CA PHE A 79 1.08 7.27 4.78
C PHE A 79 1.68 6.44 3.64
N THR A 80 2.96 6.09 3.72
CA THR A 80 3.65 5.20 2.76
C THR A 80 2.96 3.82 2.64
N HIS A 81 2.45 3.27 3.76
CA HIS A 81 1.73 1.99 3.78
C HIS A 81 0.36 2.10 3.12
N PHE A 82 -0.34 3.23 3.34
CA PHE A 82 -1.62 3.52 2.67
C PHE A 82 -1.45 3.67 1.17
N PHE A 83 -0.34 4.29 0.73
CA PHE A 83 -0.02 4.37 -0.69
C PHE A 83 0.25 2.98 -1.28
N ALA A 84 1.04 2.14 -0.60
CA ALA A 84 1.29 0.76 -1.05
C ALA A 84 0.01 -0.08 -1.13
N LEU A 85 -0.85 0.02 -0.12
CA LEU A 85 -2.18 -0.60 -0.10
C LEU A 85 -3.02 -0.14 -1.30
N SER A 86 -3.08 1.17 -1.52
CA SER A 86 -3.83 1.77 -2.63
C SER A 86 -3.33 1.30 -3.98
N LEU A 87 -2.02 1.10 -4.13
CA LEU A 87 -1.44 0.57 -5.34
C LEU A 87 -1.96 -0.85 -5.62
N VAL A 88 -2.04 -1.72 -4.61
CA VAL A 88 -2.62 -3.06 -4.78
C VAL A 88 -4.12 -2.98 -5.05
N GLN A 89 -4.84 -2.18 -4.26
CA GLN A 89 -6.29 -2.07 -4.38
C GLN A 89 -6.73 -1.47 -5.72
N TYR A 90 -6.00 -0.51 -6.27
CA TYR A 90 -6.27 0.07 -7.58
C TYR A 90 -6.31 -0.99 -8.70
N TYR A 91 -5.50 -2.05 -8.57
CA TYR A 91 -5.47 -3.15 -9.53
C TYR A 91 -6.25 -4.39 -9.07
N ARG A 92 -7.03 -4.32 -7.97
CA ARG A 92 -7.72 -5.49 -7.38
C ARG A 92 -8.56 -6.26 -8.40
N GLU A 93 -9.32 -5.54 -9.23
CA GLU A 93 -10.24 -6.17 -10.19
C GLU A 93 -9.46 -6.94 -11.24
N ILE A 94 -8.33 -6.38 -11.70
CA ILE A 94 -7.44 -7.01 -12.67
C ILE A 94 -6.77 -8.24 -12.07
N ILE A 95 -6.33 -8.17 -10.80
CA ILE A 95 -5.68 -9.27 -10.10
C ILE A 95 -6.65 -10.45 -9.94
N ILE A 96 -7.86 -10.18 -9.43
CA ILE A 96 -8.87 -11.19 -9.13
C ILE A 96 -9.47 -11.76 -10.43
N TYR A 97 -9.83 -10.90 -11.40
CA TYR A 97 -10.41 -11.34 -12.67
C TYR A 97 -9.46 -12.27 -13.45
N ASN A 98 -8.17 -11.94 -13.47
CA ASN A 98 -7.17 -12.76 -14.17
C ASN A 98 -6.61 -13.91 -13.32
N GLN A 99 -7.05 -14.05 -12.06
CA GLN A 99 -6.55 -15.06 -11.13
C GLN A 99 -5.01 -15.09 -11.09
N MET A 100 -4.40 -13.90 -10.94
CA MET A 100 -2.94 -13.75 -11.00
C MET A 100 -2.27 -14.45 -9.82
N ASN A 101 -1.51 -15.52 -10.08
CA ASN A 101 -0.68 -16.14 -9.06
C ASN A 101 0.47 -15.21 -8.64
N TYR A 102 1.22 -15.61 -7.60
CA TYR A 102 2.32 -14.82 -7.06
C TYR A 102 3.39 -14.43 -8.10
N THR A 103 3.72 -15.33 -9.02
CA THR A 103 4.69 -15.04 -10.09
C THR A 103 4.14 -13.99 -11.07
N ASP A 104 2.85 -14.03 -11.35
CA ASP A 104 2.18 -13.08 -12.22
C ASP A 104 2.06 -11.70 -11.56
N LEU A 105 1.82 -11.64 -10.25
CA LEU A 105 1.87 -10.39 -9.47
C LEU A 105 3.24 -9.71 -9.58
N ILE A 106 4.32 -10.48 -9.39
CA ILE A 106 5.69 -9.96 -9.58
C ILE A 106 5.85 -9.42 -11.01
N LYS A 107 5.53 -10.21 -12.04
CA LYS A 107 5.71 -9.77 -13.44
C LYS A 107 4.86 -8.55 -13.77
N PHE A 108 3.65 -8.48 -13.21
CA PHE A 108 2.72 -7.39 -13.42
C PHE A 108 3.23 -6.08 -12.83
N PHE A 109 3.45 -6.03 -11.51
CA PHE A 109 3.89 -4.83 -10.82
C PHE A 109 5.35 -4.48 -11.16
N ASN A 110 6.24 -5.47 -11.11
CA ASN A 110 7.67 -5.21 -11.17
C ASN A 110 8.23 -5.13 -12.60
N GLY A 111 7.46 -5.53 -13.60
CA GLY A 111 7.82 -5.48 -15.01
C GLY A 111 6.83 -4.67 -15.86
N LYS A 112 5.58 -5.13 -15.98
CA LYS A 112 4.61 -4.57 -16.94
C LYS A 112 4.19 -3.13 -16.60
N MET A 113 3.96 -2.87 -15.31
CA MET A 113 3.41 -1.61 -14.80
C MET A 113 4.44 -0.65 -14.19
N ALA A 114 5.71 -1.06 -14.10
CA ALA A 114 6.78 -0.19 -13.67
C ALA A 114 6.78 1.11 -14.48
N GLU A 115 6.84 2.25 -13.78
CA GLU A 115 6.80 3.62 -14.30
C GLU A 115 5.48 4.04 -14.99
N LYS A 116 4.45 3.18 -14.96
CA LYS A 116 3.15 3.41 -15.64
C LYS A 116 1.97 3.55 -14.69
N HIS A 117 2.21 3.54 -13.39
CA HIS A 117 1.16 3.70 -12.40
C HIS A 117 0.58 5.12 -12.44
N ASP A 118 -0.76 5.21 -12.43
CA ASP A 118 -1.47 6.49 -12.26
C ASP A 118 -1.36 6.93 -10.80
N TYR A 119 -0.24 7.57 -10.48
CA TYR A 119 0.08 7.98 -9.12
C TYR A 119 -0.92 8.98 -8.55
N ILE A 120 -1.62 9.75 -9.39
CA ILE A 120 -2.63 10.70 -8.94
C ILE A 120 -3.86 9.95 -8.41
N ALA A 121 -4.36 8.99 -9.20
CA ALA A 121 -5.48 8.15 -8.78
C ALA A 121 -5.14 7.35 -7.51
N ILE A 122 -3.92 6.80 -7.44
CA ILE A 122 -3.45 6.02 -6.28
C ILE A 122 -3.32 6.91 -5.04
N LEU A 123 -2.79 8.14 -5.17
CA LEU A 123 -2.71 9.08 -4.05
C LEU A 123 -4.10 9.47 -3.52
N ASN A 124 -5.09 9.65 -4.41
CA ASN A 124 -6.45 9.96 -4.00
C ASN A 124 -7.07 8.78 -3.23
N LEU A 125 -6.86 7.55 -3.70
CA LEU A 125 -7.31 6.35 -3.00
C LEU A 125 -6.64 6.22 -1.62
N ALA A 126 -5.35 6.52 -1.51
CA ALA A 126 -4.61 6.47 -0.24
C ALA A 126 -5.15 7.48 0.78
N LYS A 127 -5.48 8.70 0.31
CA LYS A 127 -6.13 9.72 1.14
C LYS A 127 -7.51 9.26 1.62
N GLU A 128 -8.28 8.60 0.76
CA GLU A 128 -9.59 8.05 1.11
C GLU A 128 -9.48 6.96 2.17
N HIS A 129 -8.48 6.07 2.08
CA HIS A 129 -8.24 5.05 3.13
C HIS A 129 -7.93 5.68 4.48
N VAL A 130 -7.02 6.66 4.51
CA VAL A 130 -6.69 7.36 5.76
C VAL A 130 -7.95 8.00 6.34
N ARG A 131 -8.73 8.68 5.51
CA ARG A 131 -9.98 9.33 5.93
C ARG A 131 -10.97 8.32 6.52
N LYS A 132 -11.21 7.20 5.85
CA LYS A 132 -12.11 6.14 6.35
C LYS A 132 -11.67 5.61 7.70
N ILE A 133 -10.36 5.40 7.89
CA ILE A 133 -9.84 4.93 9.18
C ILE A 133 -10.03 6.00 10.26
N CYS A 134 -9.76 7.27 9.98
CA CYS A 134 -10.03 8.36 10.92
C CYS A 134 -11.51 8.40 11.34
N GLU A 135 -12.42 8.34 10.37
CA GLU A 135 -13.87 8.31 10.63
C GLU A 135 -14.27 7.08 11.48
N LEU A 136 -13.69 5.90 11.25
CA LEU A 136 -13.94 4.72 12.07
C LEU A 136 -13.47 4.90 13.53
N TYR A 137 -12.28 5.48 13.74
CA TYR A 137 -11.76 5.76 15.08
C TYR A 137 -12.63 6.78 15.84
N GLU A 138 -13.14 7.80 15.15
CA GLU A 138 -14.03 8.81 15.74
C GLU A 138 -15.35 8.16 16.20
N ASN A 139 -15.97 7.33 15.35
CA ASN A 139 -17.21 6.61 15.68
C ASN A 139 -17.04 5.59 16.82
N GLU A 140 -15.89 4.90 16.90
CA GLU A 140 -15.57 4.00 18.02
C GLU A 140 -15.40 4.76 19.34
N CYS A 141 -14.83 5.96 19.31
CA CYS A 141 -14.70 6.80 20.50
C CYS A 141 -16.06 7.30 21.00
N GLU A 142 -16.97 7.67 20.09
CA GLU A 142 -18.33 8.11 20.44
C GLU A 142 -19.16 6.97 21.04
N SER A 143 -19.10 5.78 20.44
CA SER A 143 -19.83 4.59 20.95
C SER A 143 -19.28 4.02 22.27
N ALA A 144 -18.02 4.30 22.61
CA ALA A 144 -17.44 3.93 23.91
C ALA A 144 -17.80 4.91 25.05
N GLN A 145 -18.45 6.04 24.73
CA GLN A 145 -18.88 7.07 25.69
C GLN A 145 -20.38 6.99 26.04
N GLU A 146 -21.16 6.14 25.36
CA GLU A 146 -22.56 5.78 25.69
C GLU A 146 -22.65 4.50 26.53
#